data_AF-A0A315X5C8-F1
#
_entry.id   AF-A0A315X5C8-F1
#
_cell.length_a   1.000
_cell.length_b   1.000
_cell.length_c   1.000
_cell.angle_alpha   90.00
_cell.angle_beta   90.00
_cell.angle_gamma   90.00
#
_symmetry.space_group_name_H-M   'P 1'
#
loop_
_entity.id
_entity.type
_entity.pdbx_description
1 polymer ?
#
loop_
_entity_poly.entity_id
_entity_poly.type
_entity_poly.pdbx_seq_one_letter_code
_entity_poly.pdbx_strand_id
1 'polypeptide(L)'
;MNEPVVLRGLAELAQYRDEFVAEPEPTTATQVATPPPVIDDQPDQLVQAILRSARELQRLSEQDAAARREAETILEQHRRLRQDADRYRQLERDAREVVAGALKVVATAFLPASQAEADQLVTTASAVATVAANRLKAVTAEISELEVREDLSRLLALEREEQEARQREERALAAIEKAKALASEHKENEALRLLGSAIKQNPNMPGLASCHDTIRRQAHAVKTIEVEKALAEARRLHRRDPNRAAEILGALDLSGMPFALVREVYGCWLDSCRRLRLEGAVHYSPATGKGAVLVPDEGNETRLKVVSAIGLSGWKADRRFAAKALRGARPLAA
;
A
#
# COMPACT_ATOMS: atom_id res chain seq x y z
N MET A 1 27.64 -20.80 -15.33
CA MET A 1 28.51 -19.85 -14.60
C MET A 1 28.08 -18.47 -15.06
N ASN A 2 27.37 -17.71 -14.24
CA ASN A 2 26.84 -16.39 -14.62
C ASN A 2 27.74 -15.32 -14.00
N GLU A 3 28.65 -14.73 -14.78
CA GLU A 3 29.38 -13.54 -14.36
C GLU A 3 28.47 -12.30 -14.51
N PRO A 4 28.45 -11.39 -13.53
CA PRO A 4 27.65 -10.17 -13.60
C PRO A 4 28.28 -9.16 -14.57
N VAL A 5 27.59 -8.85 -15.65
CA VAL A 5 27.96 -7.76 -16.58
C VAL A 5 27.62 -6.42 -15.93
N VAL A 6 28.63 -5.58 -15.68
CA VAL A 6 28.47 -4.22 -15.15
C VAL A 6 28.55 -3.23 -16.32
N LEU A 7 27.38 -2.72 -16.73
CA LEU A 7 27.27 -1.72 -17.79
C LEU A 7 27.65 -0.34 -17.27
N ARG A 8 28.52 0.38 -17.98
CA ARG A 8 28.99 1.72 -17.58
C ARG A 8 28.26 2.86 -18.30
N GLY A 9 27.35 2.53 -19.23
CA GLY A 9 26.50 3.52 -19.89
C GLY A 9 25.34 2.90 -20.69
N LEU A 10 24.30 3.71 -20.96
CA LEU A 10 23.10 3.29 -21.67
C LEU A 10 23.35 2.86 -23.13
N ALA A 11 24.45 3.29 -23.74
CA ALA A 11 24.82 2.89 -25.10
C ALA A 11 25.26 1.41 -25.20
N GLU A 12 25.79 0.84 -24.10
CA GLU A 12 26.25 -0.55 -24.05
C GLU A 12 25.09 -1.56 -24.00
N LEU A 13 23.86 -1.12 -23.67
CA LEU A 13 22.65 -1.95 -23.72
C LEU A 13 22.28 -2.39 -25.13
N ALA A 14 22.67 -1.62 -26.15
CA ALA A 14 22.34 -1.96 -27.54
C ALA A 14 23.03 -3.26 -28.01
N GLN A 15 24.18 -3.61 -27.41
CA GLN A 15 24.95 -4.81 -27.76
C GLN A 15 24.35 -6.10 -27.20
N TYR A 16 23.48 -6.00 -26.19
CA TYR A 16 22.83 -7.15 -25.54
C TYR A 16 21.34 -7.28 -25.92
N ARG A 17 20.87 -6.49 -26.90
CA ARG A 17 19.47 -6.46 -27.34
C ARG A 17 18.92 -7.84 -27.71
N ASP A 18 19.75 -8.70 -28.28
CA ASP A 18 19.35 -10.01 -28.79
C ASP A 18 19.49 -11.14 -27.74
N GLU A 19 20.08 -10.86 -26.58
CA GLU A 19 20.21 -11.83 -25.46
C GLU A 19 19.02 -11.79 -24.49
N PHE A 20 18.19 -10.74 -24.56
CA PHE A 20 16.93 -10.70 -23.83
C PHE A 20 15.90 -11.54 -24.57
N VAL A 21 15.51 -12.66 -23.97
CA VAL A 21 14.35 -13.45 -24.41
C VAL A 21 13.18 -12.48 -24.58
N ALA A 22 12.74 -12.29 -25.83
CA ALA A 22 11.56 -11.52 -26.13
C ALA A 22 10.42 -12.07 -25.26
N GLU A 23 9.91 -11.24 -24.35
CA GLU A 23 8.67 -11.57 -23.64
C GLU A 23 7.62 -11.94 -24.70
N PRO A 24 6.86 -13.03 -24.53
CA PRO A 24 5.77 -13.30 -25.45
C PRO A 24 4.83 -12.11 -25.37
N GLU A 25 4.75 -11.35 -26.47
CA GLU A 25 3.82 -10.25 -26.60
C GLU A 25 2.43 -10.72 -26.18
N PRO A 26 1.66 -9.92 -25.41
CA PRO A 26 0.28 -10.27 -25.14
C PRO A 26 -0.40 -10.48 -26.49
N THR A 27 -1.03 -11.65 -26.68
CA THR A 27 -1.86 -12.00 -27.84
C THR A 27 -3.01 -11.00 -27.97
N THR A 28 -2.66 -9.83 -28.48
CA THR A 28 -3.57 -8.87 -29.06
C THR A 28 -3.83 -9.45 -30.42
N ALA A 29 -5.06 -9.90 -30.67
CA ALA A 29 -5.47 -10.37 -31.98
C ALA A 29 -5.04 -9.33 -33.01
N THR A 30 -3.98 -9.63 -33.75
CA THR A 30 -3.39 -8.74 -34.74
C THR A 30 -4.38 -8.69 -35.89
N GLN A 31 -5.33 -7.75 -35.82
CA GLN A 31 -5.94 -7.24 -37.03
C GLN A 31 -4.78 -6.74 -37.88
N VAL A 32 -4.60 -7.37 -39.04
CA VAL A 32 -3.59 -7.02 -40.03
C VAL A 32 -3.73 -5.52 -40.32
N ALA A 33 -2.84 -4.72 -39.73
CA ALA A 33 -2.73 -3.31 -40.07
C ALA A 33 -2.24 -3.25 -41.51
N THR A 34 -3.14 -2.89 -42.43
CA THR A 34 -2.77 -2.48 -43.77
C THR A 34 -1.64 -1.45 -43.67
N PRO A 35 -0.53 -1.61 -44.41
CA PRO A 35 0.58 -0.66 -44.34
C PRO A 35 0.08 0.76 -44.65
N PRO A 36 0.60 1.81 -43.97
CA PRO A 36 0.21 3.17 -44.27
C PRO A 36 0.50 3.47 -45.75
N PRO A 37 -0.44 4.08 -46.50
CA PRO A 37 -0.22 4.42 -47.90
C PRO A 37 0.98 5.36 -48.02
N VAL A 38 1.82 5.12 -49.04
CA VAL A 38 2.98 5.95 -49.37
C VAL A 38 2.54 7.41 -49.51
N ILE A 39 3.11 8.27 -48.67
CA ILE A 39 2.75 9.68 -48.52
C ILE A 39 3.49 10.50 -49.59
N ASP A 40 3.03 10.44 -50.83
CA ASP A 40 3.29 11.40 -51.93
C ASP A 40 2.47 10.89 -53.13
N ASP A 41 1.43 11.56 -53.64
CA ASP A 41 1.52 12.80 -54.43
C ASP A 41 0.18 13.60 -54.48
N GLN A 42 -0.79 13.33 -53.59
CA GLN A 42 -2.11 13.99 -53.64
C GLN A 42 -2.62 14.38 -52.24
N PRO A 43 -2.29 15.59 -51.74
CA PRO A 43 -2.73 16.05 -50.42
C PRO A 43 -4.26 16.05 -50.28
N ASP A 44 -4.99 16.30 -51.37
CA ASP A 44 -6.45 16.24 -51.40
C ASP A 44 -6.98 14.83 -51.13
N GLN A 45 -6.31 13.78 -51.61
CA GLN A 45 -6.71 12.40 -51.34
C GLN A 45 -6.48 12.01 -49.88
N LEU A 46 -5.40 12.50 -49.26
CA LEU A 46 -5.13 12.29 -47.83
C LEU A 46 -6.16 13.02 -46.97
N VAL A 47 -6.51 14.27 -47.31
CA VAL A 47 -7.59 15.01 -46.63
C VAL A 47 -8.92 14.27 -46.78
N GLN A 48 -9.26 13.77 -47.97
CA GLN A 48 -10.49 12.99 -48.18
C GLN A 48 -10.48 11.66 -47.42
N ALA A 49 -9.33 10.99 -47.31
CA ALA A 49 -9.18 9.76 -46.52
C ALA A 49 -9.38 10.04 -45.03
N ILE A 50 -8.74 11.09 -44.48
CA ILE A 50 -8.92 11.49 -43.08
C ILE A 50 -10.37 11.91 -42.81
N LEU A 51 -11.01 12.66 -43.70
CA LEU A 51 -12.42 13.03 -43.56
C LEU A 51 -13.34 11.81 -43.61
N ARG A 52 -13.04 10.80 -44.43
CA ARG A 52 -13.78 9.54 -44.47
C ARG A 52 -13.60 8.76 -43.17
N SER A 53 -12.36 8.59 -42.71
CA SER A 53 -12.07 7.92 -41.44
C SER A 53 -12.68 8.64 -40.25
N ALA A 54 -12.71 9.98 -40.23
CA ALA A 54 -13.38 10.76 -39.20
C ALA A 54 -14.91 10.52 -39.18
N ARG A 55 -15.55 10.44 -40.36
CA ARG A 55 -16.97 10.10 -40.48
C ARG A 55 -17.26 8.66 -40.06
N GLU A 56 -16.38 7.73 -40.40
CA GLU A 56 -16.48 6.33 -39.97
C GLU A 56 -16.31 6.19 -38.45
N LEU A 57 -15.33 6.88 -37.86
CA LEU A 57 -15.15 6.95 -36.40
C LEU A 57 -16.37 7.56 -35.71
N GLN A 58 -16.93 8.64 -36.27
CA GLN A 58 -18.15 9.24 -35.74
C GLN A 58 -19.33 8.25 -35.79
N ARG A 59 -19.53 7.56 -36.91
CA ARG A 59 -20.57 6.54 -37.04
C ARG A 59 -20.37 5.40 -36.04
N LEU A 60 -19.14 4.91 -35.86
CA LEU A 60 -18.83 3.87 -34.88
C LEU A 60 -19.08 4.35 -33.45
N SER A 61 -18.72 5.59 -33.12
CA SER A 61 -19.01 6.19 -31.81
C SER A 61 -20.50 6.34 -31.54
N GLU A 62 -21.30 6.71 -32.55
CA GLU A 62 -22.76 6.80 -32.43
C GLU A 62 -23.39 5.41 -32.24
N GLN A 63 -22.90 4.40 -32.96
CA GLN A 63 -23.32 3.01 -32.81
C GLN A 63 -22.97 2.44 -31.42
N ASP A 64 -21.77 2.68 -30.93
CA ASP A 64 -21.33 2.27 -29.58
C ASP A 64 -22.16 2.98 -28.50
N ALA A 65 -22.42 4.29 -28.65
CA ALA A 65 -23.28 5.03 -27.73
C ALA A 65 -24.72 4.50 -27.71
N ALA A 66 -25.27 4.09 -28.86
CA ALA A 66 -26.59 3.47 -28.94
C ALA A 66 -26.61 2.09 -28.25
N ALA A 67 -25.63 1.23 -28.55
CA ALA A 67 -25.48 -0.08 -27.92
C ALA A 67 -25.33 0.04 -26.39
N ARG A 68 -24.57 1.03 -25.91
CA ARG A 68 -24.42 1.30 -24.48
C ARG A 68 -25.74 1.69 -23.81
N ARG A 69 -26.55 2.55 -24.45
CA ARG A 69 -27.88 2.91 -23.90
C ARG A 69 -28.80 1.70 -23.82
N GLU A 70 -28.80 0.85 -24.83
CA GLU A 70 -29.57 -0.41 -24.81
C GLU A 70 -29.10 -1.33 -23.68
N ALA A 71 -27.78 -1.51 -23.53
CA ALA A 71 -27.19 -2.30 -22.45
C ALA A 71 -27.52 -1.71 -21.06
N GLU A 72 -27.54 -0.38 -20.91
CA GLU A 72 -27.97 0.29 -19.67
C GLU A 72 -29.45 0.01 -19.37
N THR A 73 -30.34 0.04 -20.37
CA THR A 73 -31.75 -0.34 -20.16
C THR A 73 -31.92 -1.80 -19.77
N ILE A 74 -31.12 -2.70 -20.35
CA ILE A 74 -31.11 -4.13 -19.99
C ILE A 74 -30.62 -4.30 -18.56
N LEU A 75 -29.60 -3.56 -18.15
CA LEU A 75 -29.05 -3.59 -16.79
C LEU A 75 -30.08 -3.08 -15.76
N GLU A 76 -30.85 -2.04 -16.10
CA GLU A 76 -31.96 -1.60 -15.25
C GLU A 76 -33.08 -2.65 -15.15
N GLN A 77 -33.45 -3.28 -16.26
CA GLN A 77 -34.41 -4.39 -16.27
C GLN A 77 -33.91 -5.55 -15.41
N HIS A 78 -32.65 -5.95 -15.56
CA HIS A 78 -32.02 -7.00 -14.76
C HIS A 78 -32.05 -6.66 -13.26
N ARG A 79 -31.77 -5.41 -12.87
CA ARG A 79 -31.88 -4.95 -11.47
C ARG A 79 -33.30 -5.05 -10.93
N ARG A 80 -34.30 -4.66 -11.73
CA ARG A 80 -35.72 -4.78 -11.34
C ARG A 80 -36.15 -6.24 -11.17
N LEU A 81 -35.79 -7.11 -12.12
CA LEU A 81 -36.07 -8.54 -12.04
C LEU A 81 -35.43 -9.19 -10.81
N ARG A 82 -34.20 -8.81 -10.43
CA ARG A 82 -33.57 -9.28 -9.19
C ARG A 82 -34.36 -8.86 -7.95
N GLN A 83 -34.81 -7.61 -7.88
CA GLN A 83 -35.63 -7.13 -6.76
C GLN A 83 -36.97 -7.89 -6.69
N ASP A 84 -37.60 -8.16 -7.83
CA ASP A 84 -38.85 -8.92 -7.87
C ASP A 84 -38.64 -10.39 -7.49
N ALA A 85 -37.52 -11.01 -7.89
CA ALA A 85 -37.14 -12.34 -7.44
C ALA A 85 -37.00 -12.40 -5.91
N ASP A 86 -36.36 -11.40 -5.30
CA ASP A 86 -36.23 -11.32 -3.83
C ASP A 86 -37.60 -11.16 -3.16
N ARG A 87 -38.49 -10.34 -3.71
CA ARG A 87 -39.87 -10.18 -3.22
C ARG A 87 -40.66 -11.49 -3.29
N TYR A 88 -40.59 -12.21 -4.42
CA TYR A 88 -41.27 -13.49 -4.56
C TYR A 88 -40.70 -14.58 -3.64
N ARG A 89 -39.38 -14.60 -3.41
CA ARG A 89 -38.76 -15.48 -2.40
C ARG A 89 -39.28 -15.19 -1.00
N GLN A 90 -39.41 -13.92 -0.64
CA GLN A 90 -39.93 -13.54 0.66
C GLN A 90 -41.40 -13.96 0.79
N LEU A 91 -42.23 -13.66 -0.20
CA LEU A 91 -43.64 -14.05 -0.23
C LEU A 91 -43.83 -15.58 -0.13
N GLU A 92 -43.00 -16.36 -0.81
CA GLU A 92 -43.02 -17.83 -0.74
C GLU A 92 -42.66 -18.32 0.68
N ARG A 93 -41.66 -17.72 1.33
CA ARG A 93 -41.28 -18.06 2.71
C ARG A 93 -42.39 -17.73 3.69
N ASP A 94 -42.93 -16.52 3.62
CA ASP A 94 -43.99 -16.05 4.51
C ASP A 94 -45.26 -16.92 4.34
N ALA A 95 -45.64 -17.25 3.10
CA ALA A 95 -46.77 -18.12 2.82
C ALA A 95 -46.56 -19.54 3.39
N ARG A 96 -45.34 -20.11 3.27
CA ARG A 96 -45.01 -21.42 3.87
C ARG A 96 -45.05 -21.38 5.40
N GLU A 97 -44.60 -20.29 6.01
CA GLU A 97 -44.67 -20.12 7.46
C GLU A 97 -46.12 -20.06 7.94
N VAL A 98 -46.99 -19.34 7.23
CA VAL A 98 -48.44 -19.31 7.50
C VAL A 98 -49.07 -20.70 7.35
N VAL A 99 -48.72 -21.46 6.30
CA VAL A 99 -49.19 -22.85 6.15
C VAL A 99 -48.76 -23.72 7.34
N ALA A 100 -47.48 -23.65 7.73
CA ALA A 100 -46.98 -24.43 8.86
C ALA A 100 -47.63 -24.03 10.20
N GLY A 101 -47.90 -22.74 10.40
CA GLY A 101 -48.63 -22.23 11.56
C GLY A 101 -50.08 -22.70 11.58
N ALA A 102 -50.79 -22.56 10.45
CA ALA A 102 -52.18 -22.97 10.33
C ALA A 102 -52.36 -24.49 10.50
N LEU A 103 -51.46 -25.33 9.96
CA LEU A 103 -51.47 -26.78 10.20
C LEU A 103 -51.31 -27.16 11.68
N LYS A 104 -50.49 -26.43 12.44
CA LYS A 104 -50.39 -26.62 13.90
C LYS A 104 -51.70 -26.26 14.60
N VAL A 105 -52.36 -25.18 14.17
CA VAL A 105 -53.67 -24.79 14.70
C VAL A 105 -54.71 -25.86 14.38
N VAL A 106 -54.79 -26.36 13.15
CA VAL A 106 -55.69 -27.48 12.78
C VAL A 106 -55.47 -28.70 13.69
N ALA A 107 -54.21 -29.05 13.96
CA ALA A 107 -53.88 -30.21 14.79
C ALA A 107 -54.19 -30.04 16.30
N THR A 108 -54.22 -28.80 16.81
CA THR A 108 -54.32 -28.51 18.25
C THR A 108 -55.61 -27.79 18.66
N ALA A 109 -56.34 -27.22 17.71
CA ALA A 109 -57.51 -26.40 18.00
C ALA A 109 -58.66 -27.27 18.53
N PHE A 110 -59.23 -26.83 19.66
CA PHE A 110 -60.35 -27.51 20.31
C PHE A 110 -61.70 -27.17 19.65
N LEU A 111 -61.83 -25.98 19.07
CA LEU A 111 -63.08 -25.50 18.47
C LEU A 111 -63.14 -25.86 16.98
N PRO A 112 -64.23 -26.49 16.49
CA PRO A 112 -64.40 -26.81 15.07
C PRO A 112 -64.35 -25.59 14.13
N ALA A 113 -64.82 -24.43 14.59
CA ALA A 113 -64.76 -23.18 13.82
C ALA A 113 -63.31 -22.74 13.57
N SER A 114 -62.45 -22.83 14.59
CA SER A 114 -61.03 -22.50 14.47
C SER A 114 -60.26 -23.49 13.60
N GLN A 115 -60.68 -24.76 13.59
CA GLN A 115 -60.14 -25.76 12.65
C GLN A 115 -60.52 -25.42 11.20
N ALA A 116 -61.79 -25.12 10.94
CA ALA A 116 -62.26 -24.78 9.60
C ALA A 116 -61.63 -23.49 9.04
N GLU A 117 -61.45 -22.46 9.87
CA GLU A 117 -60.73 -21.23 9.48
C GLU A 117 -59.24 -21.51 9.21
N ALA A 118 -58.60 -22.33 10.04
CA ALA A 118 -57.21 -22.73 9.82
C ALA A 118 -57.04 -23.56 8.53
N ASP A 119 -57.97 -24.45 8.20
CA ASP A 119 -57.98 -25.19 6.93
C ASP A 119 -58.14 -24.27 5.70
N GLN A 120 -58.96 -23.23 5.80
CA GLN A 120 -59.08 -22.20 4.77
C GLN A 120 -57.77 -21.41 4.61
N LEU A 121 -57.10 -21.08 5.71
CA LEU A 121 -55.79 -20.42 5.69
C LEU A 121 -54.71 -21.32 5.08
N VAL A 122 -54.71 -22.62 5.39
CA VAL A 122 -53.81 -23.60 4.74
C VAL A 122 -54.04 -23.61 3.23
N THR A 123 -55.29 -23.66 2.78
CA THR A 123 -55.64 -23.72 1.36
C THR A 123 -55.20 -22.46 0.62
N THR A 124 -55.51 -21.28 1.18
CA THR A 124 -55.18 -19.99 0.56
C THR A 124 -53.67 -19.72 0.58
N ALA A 125 -52.99 -19.93 1.69
CA ALA A 125 -51.55 -19.73 1.80
C ALA A 125 -50.75 -20.73 0.94
N SER A 126 -51.23 -21.98 0.78
CA SER A 126 -50.62 -22.96 -0.13
C SER A 126 -50.74 -22.54 -1.60
N ALA A 127 -51.89 -21.98 -1.98
CA ALA A 127 -52.08 -21.43 -3.33
C ALA A 127 -51.14 -20.25 -3.58
N VAL A 128 -51.02 -19.32 -2.62
CA VAL A 128 -50.09 -18.17 -2.70
C VAL A 128 -48.64 -18.63 -2.80
N ALA A 129 -48.21 -19.60 -1.98
CA ALA A 129 -46.86 -20.16 -2.03
C ALA A 129 -46.56 -20.78 -3.40
N THR A 130 -47.53 -21.50 -3.98
CA THR A 130 -47.38 -22.11 -5.32
C THR A 130 -47.26 -21.06 -6.42
N VAL A 131 -48.09 -20.00 -6.37
CA VAL A 131 -48.02 -18.89 -7.33
C VAL A 131 -46.69 -18.14 -7.20
N ALA A 132 -46.26 -17.84 -5.98
CA ALA A 132 -44.98 -17.18 -5.71
C ALA A 132 -43.79 -18.00 -6.21
N ALA A 133 -43.78 -19.31 -5.96
CA ALA A 133 -42.74 -20.22 -6.44
C ALA A 133 -42.69 -20.29 -7.98
N ASN A 134 -43.86 -20.34 -8.64
CA ASN A 134 -43.92 -20.35 -10.10
C ASN A 134 -43.46 -19.03 -10.72
N ARG A 135 -43.84 -17.90 -10.11
CA ARG A 135 -43.36 -16.57 -10.54
C ARG A 135 -41.87 -16.40 -10.30
N LEU A 136 -41.36 -16.86 -9.18
CA LEU A 136 -39.93 -16.87 -8.90
C LEU A 136 -39.17 -17.66 -9.98
N LYS A 137 -39.62 -18.87 -10.33
CA LYS A 137 -39.01 -19.67 -11.40
C LYS A 137 -38.97 -18.92 -12.74
N ALA A 138 -40.08 -18.28 -13.12
CA ALA A 138 -40.15 -17.50 -14.36
C ALA A 138 -39.16 -16.33 -14.35
N VAL A 139 -39.16 -15.52 -13.29
CA VAL A 139 -38.24 -14.37 -13.14
C VAL A 139 -36.79 -14.83 -13.10
N THR A 140 -36.47 -15.96 -12.45
CA THR A 140 -35.10 -16.49 -12.44
C THR A 140 -34.64 -16.97 -13.82
N ALA A 141 -35.55 -17.52 -14.63
CA ALA A 141 -35.24 -17.90 -16.01
C ALA A 141 -34.94 -16.64 -16.84
N GLU A 142 -35.77 -15.60 -16.75
CA GLU A 142 -35.54 -14.32 -17.42
C GLU A 142 -34.21 -13.68 -16.99
N ILE A 143 -33.87 -13.70 -15.69
CA ILE A 143 -32.56 -13.22 -15.21
C ILE A 143 -31.43 -14.01 -15.85
N SER A 144 -31.52 -15.34 -15.90
CA SER A 144 -30.47 -16.17 -16.49
C SER A 144 -30.27 -15.92 -17.99
N GLU A 145 -31.36 -15.65 -18.73
CA GLU A 145 -31.27 -15.27 -20.14
C GLU A 145 -30.58 -13.92 -20.35
N LEU A 146 -30.83 -12.96 -19.46
CA LEU A 146 -30.16 -11.66 -19.50
C LEU A 146 -28.68 -11.76 -19.11
N GLU A 147 -28.32 -12.61 -18.14
CA GLU A 147 -26.93 -12.82 -17.69
C GLU A 147 -26.04 -13.46 -18.77
N VAL A 148 -26.60 -14.18 -19.74
CA VAL A 148 -25.85 -14.74 -20.88
C VAL A 148 -25.39 -13.65 -21.86
N ARG A 149 -26.00 -12.46 -21.85
CA ARG A 149 -25.62 -11.37 -22.75
C ARG A 149 -24.26 -10.78 -22.37
N GLU A 150 -23.37 -10.68 -23.36
CA GLU A 150 -22.02 -10.15 -23.18
C GLU A 150 -22.02 -8.68 -22.74
N ASP A 151 -22.93 -7.86 -23.30
CA ASP A 151 -23.02 -6.42 -22.99
C ASP A 151 -23.33 -6.15 -21.51
N LEU A 152 -24.21 -6.95 -20.90
CA LEU A 152 -24.54 -6.84 -19.47
C LEU A 152 -23.34 -7.25 -18.60
N SER A 153 -22.67 -8.34 -18.95
CA SER A 153 -21.46 -8.80 -18.26
C SER A 153 -20.36 -7.74 -18.29
N ARG A 154 -20.18 -7.07 -19.43
CA ARG A 154 -19.21 -5.98 -19.60
C ARG A 154 -19.54 -4.78 -18.73
N LEU A 155 -20.80 -4.33 -18.71
CA LEU A 155 -21.23 -3.20 -17.85
C LEU A 155 -21.08 -3.52 -16.36
N LEU A 156 -21.41 -4.74 -15.93
CA LEU A 156 -21.23 -5.16 -14.54
C LEU A 156 -19.75 -5.25 -14.14
N ALA A 157 -18.86 -5.64 -15.07
CA ALA A 157 -17.42 -5.64 -14.85
C ALA A 157 -16.89 -4.21 -14.68
N LEU A 158 -17.31 -3.28 -15.54
CA LEU A 158 -16.95 -1.85 -15.42
C LEU A 158 -17.44 -1.26 -14.10
N GLU A 159 -18.67 -1.56 -13.68
CA GLU A 159 -19.19 -1.09 -12.39
C GLU A 159 -18.37 -1.64 -11.20
N ARG A 160 -17.92 -2.91 -11.27
CA ARG A 160 -17.04 -3.49 -10.25
C ARG A 160 -15.66 -2.82 -10.24
N GLU A 161 -15.07 -2.58 -11.40
CA GLU A 161 -13.78 -1.90 -11.51
C GLU A 161 -13.84 -0.47 -10.95
N GLU A 162 -14.91 0.27 -11.26
CA GLU A 162 -15.14 1.60 -10.69
C GLU A 162 -15.33 1.55 -9.17
N GLN A 163 -16.11 0.60 -8.66
CA GLN A 163 -16.32 0.43 -7.22
C GLN A 163 -15.03 0.05 -6.51
N GLU A 164 -14.23 -0.85 -7.08
CA GLU A 164 -12.93 -1.21 -6.55
C GLU A 164 -11.96 -0.03 -6.56
N ALA A 165 -11.95 0.77 -7.62
CA ALA A 165 -11.14 1.98 -7.70
C ALA A 165 -11.52 2.99 -6.59
N ARG A 166 -12.83 3.23 -6.40
CA ARG A 166 -13.34 4.09 -5.32
C ARG A 166 -12.97 3.55 -3.94
N GLN A 167 -13.14 2.25 -3.71
CA GLN A 167 -12.75 1.63 -2.44
C GLN A 167 -11.24 1.71 -2.19
N ARG A 168 -10.40 1.56 -3.23
CA ARG A 168 -8.95 1.73 -3.12
C ARG A 168 -8.60 3.17 -2.73
N GLU A 169 -9.26 4.15 -3.35
CA GLU A 169 -9.10 5.57 -3.03
C GLU A 169 -9.52 5.87 -1.58
N GLU A 170 -10.71 5.41 -1.16
CA GLU A 170 -11.21 5.58 0.21
C GLU A 170 -10.27 4.96 1.25
N ARG A 171 -9.77 3.74 0.99
CA ARG A 171 -8.79 3.08 1.87
C ARG A 171 -7.49 3.87 1.97
N ALA A 172 -7.03 4.46 0.87
CA ALA A 172 -5.83 5.27 0.86
C ALA A 172 -6.03 6.59 1.63
N LEU A 173 -7.18 7.26 1.48
CA LEU A 173 -7.54 8.42 2.29
C LEU A 173 -7.65 8.09 3.78
N ALA A 174 -8.28 6.96 4.13
CA ALA A 174 -8.36 6.50 5.51
C ALA A 174 -6.97 6.19 6.10
N ALA A 175 -6.04 5.68 5.29
CA ALA A 175 -4.65 5.47 5.69
C ALA A 175 -3.93 6.81 5.98
N ILE A 176 -4.17 7.84 5.17
CA ILE A 176 -3.64 9.20 5.41
C ILE A 176 -4.14 9.75 6.74
N GLU A 177 -5.45 9.69 7.00
CA GLU A 177 -6.03 10.21 8.24
C GLU A 177 -5.51 9.46 9.47
N LYS A 178 -5.42 8.13 9.39
CA LYS A 178 -4.82 7.31 10.45
C LYS A 178 -3.35 7.64 10.69
N ALA A 179 -2.58 7.89 9.62
CA ALA A 179 -1.18 8.28 9.75
C ALA A 179 -1.01 9.65 10.42
N LYS A 180 -1.86 10.62 10.08
CA LYS A 180 -1.88 11.93 10.75
C LYS A 180 -2.22 11.80 12.24
N ALA A 181 -3.20 10.97 12.59
CA ALA A 181 -3.53 10.69 13.99
C ALA A 181 -2.33 10.09 14.75
N LEU A 182 -1.68 9.07 14.18
CA LEU A 182 -0.47 8.48 14.77
C LEU A 182 0.68 9.50 14.91
N ALA A 183 0.87 10.37 13.93
CA ALA A 183 1.87 11.43 14.03
C ALA A 183 1.54 12.44 15.14
N SER A 184 0.25 12.78 15.33
CA SER A 184 -0.18 13.63 16.45
C SER A 184 0.03 13.00 17.83
N GLU A 185 0.08 11.67 17.90
CA GLU A 185 0.38 10.90 19.11
C GLU A 185 1.89 10.65 19.32
N HIS A 186 2.78 11.33 18.57
CA HIS A 186 4.24 11.09 18.59
C HIS A 186 4.65 9.66 18.23
N LYS A 187 3.88 9.00 17.35
CA LYS A 187 4.18 7.66 16.79
C LYS A 187 4.55 7.76 15.31
N GLU A 188 5.52 8.61 14.98
CA GLU A 188 5.86 8.94 13.59
C GLU A 188 6.38 7.73 12.81
N ASN A 189 7.12 6.82 13.46
CA ASN A 189 7.62 5.60 12.81
C ASN A 189 6.48 4.66 12.39
N GLU A 190 5.42 4.54 13.19
CA GLU A 190 4.25 3.73 12.85
C GLU A 190 3.44 4.37 11.72
N ALA A 191 3.30 5.70 11.76
CA ALA A 191 2.67 6.48 10.70
C ALA A 191 3.40 6.30 9.36
N LEU A 192 4.73 6.42 9.34
CA LEU A 192 5.55 6.24 8.14
C LEU A 192 5.48 4.80 7.61
N ARG A 193 5.46 3.79 8.49
CA ARG A 193 5.30 2.39 8.09
C ARG A 193 3.94 2.14 7.43
N LEU A 194 2.87 2.70 8.00
CA LEU A 194 1.52 2.59 7.47
C LEU A 194 1.40 3.26 6.09
N LEU A 195 1.93 4.47 5.95
CA LEU A 195 1.96 5.18 4.67
C LEU A 195 2.84 4.45 3.63
N GLY A 196 3.99 3.90 4.04
CA GLY A 196 4.85 3.12 3.15
C GLY A 196 4.15 1.87 2.60
N SER A 197 3.31 1.21 3.40
CA SER A 197 2.47 0.10 2.91
C SER A 197 1.39 0.59 1.94
N ALA A 198 0.74 1.72 2.25
CA ALA A 198 -0.30 2.29 1.39
C ALA A 198 0.24 2.79 0.04
N ILE A 199 1.44 3.38 0.02
CA ILE A 199 2.12 3.83 -1.22
C ILE A 199 2.45 2.64 -2.13
N LYS A 200 2.88 1.51 -1.59
CA LYS A 200 3.12 0.29 -2.39
C LYS A 200 1.85 -0.24 -3.05
N GLN A 201 0.71 -0.10 -2.38
CA GLN A 201 -0.59 -0.52 -2.91
C GLN A 201 -1.15 0.50 -3.91
N ASN A 202 -0.86 1.79 -3.74
CA ASN A 202 -1.36 2.88 -4.58
C ASN A 202 -0.25 3.89 -4.95
N PRO A 203 0.66 3.54 -5.89
CA PRO A 203 1.81 4.39 -6.22
C PRO A 203 1.44 5.74 -6.84
N ASN A 204 0.32 5.80 -7.55
CA ASN A 204 -0.10 6.99 -8.31
C ASN A 204 -0.88 8.01 -7.47
N MET A 205 -1.02 7.82 -6.16
CA MET A 205 -1.77 8.74 -5.30
C MET A 205 -0.84 9.81 -4.69
N PRO A 206 -0.88 11.07 -5.16
CA PRO A 206 0.04 12.11 -4.70
C PRO A 206 -0.15 12.47 -3.21
N GLY A 207 -1.38 12.33 -2.70
CA GLY A 207 -1.71 12.60 -1.30
C GLY A 207 -0.92 11.73 -0.31
N LEU A 208 -0.69 10.46 -0.64
CA LEU A 208 0.09 9.54 0.20
C LEU A 208 1.56 9.95 0.29
N ALA A 209 2.18 10.27 -0.87
CA ALA A 209 3.57 10.71 -0.93
C ALA A 209 3.78 12.04 -0.19
N SER A 210 2.88 13.01 -0.40
CA SER A 210 2.91 14.31 0.28
C SER A 210 2.77 14.19 1.79
N CYS A 211 1.83 13.36 2.27
CA CYS A 211 1.64 13.11 3.70
C CYS A 211 2.86 12.41 4.31
N HIS A 212 3.41 11.41 3.62
CA HIS A 212 4.61 10.70 4.04
C HIS A 212 5.80 11.66 4.21
N ASP A 213 6.05 12.53 3.23
CA ASP A 213 7.13 13.49 3.29
C ASP A 213 6.93 14.53 4.39
N THR A 214 5.69 14.96 4.62
CA THR A 214 5.36 15.90 5.70
C THR A 214 5.68 15.30 7.06
N ILE A 215 5.21 14.08 7.35
CA ILE A 215 5.46 13.38 8.62
C ILE A 215 6.96 13.09 8.76
N ARG A 216 7.63 12.67 7.69
CA ARG A 216 9.07 12.43 7.70
C ARG A 216 9.86 13.70 8.05
N ARG A 217 9.50 14.85 7.49
CA ARG A 217 10.13 16.14 7.81
C ARG A 217 9.87 16.54 9.27
N GLN A 218 8.65 16.34 9.76
CA GLN A 218 8.32 16.60 11.17
C GLN A 218 9.14 15.72 12.11
N ALA A 219 9.20 14.41 11.86
CA ALA A 219 10.01 13.47 12.65
C ALA A 219 11.49 13.85 12.64
N HIS A 220 12.02 14.28 11.49
CA HIS A 220 13.39 14.74 11.36
C HIS A 220 13.65 16.04 12.15
N ALA A 221 12.71 16.99 12.12
CA ALA A 221 12.80 18.23 12.89
C ALA A 221 12.79 17.97 14.40
N VAL A 222 11.88 17.11 14.89
CA VAL A 222 11.83 16.70 16.30
C VAL A 222 13.15 16.06 16.73
N LYS A 223 13.64 15.08 15.95
CA LYS A 223 14.91 14.42 16.21
C LYS A 223 16.09 15.40 16.22
N THR A 224 16.09 16.38 15.32
CA THR A 224 17.13 17.43 15.28
C THR A 224 17.12 18.26 16.57
N ILE A 225 15.95 18.70 17.03
CA ILE A 225 15.80 19.45 18.28
C ILE A 225 16.27 18.63 19.49
N GLU A 226 15.96 17.33 19.54
CA GLU A 226 16.43 16.43 20.60
C GLU A 226 17.95 16.31 20.63
N VAL A 227 18.58 16.14 19.46
CA VAL A 227 20.04 16.10 19.33
C VAL A 227 20.68 17.42 19.76
N GLU A 228 20.12 18.56 19.36
CA GLU A 228 20.60 19.88 19.78
C GLU A 228 20.48 20.11 21.29
N LYS A 229 19.36 19.67 21.90
CA LYS A 229 19.18 19.71 23.36
C LYS A 229 20.21 18.84 24.07
N ALA A 230 20.41 17.61 23.61
CA ALA A 230 21.41 16.71 24.17
C ALA A 230 22.84 17.27 24.02
N LEU A 231 23.15 17.91 22.89
CA LEU A 231 24.42 18.61 22.68
C LEU A 231 24.59 19.79 23.64
N ALA A 232 23.56 20.61 23.84
CA ALA A 232 23.59 21.71 24.79
C ALA A 232 23.77 21.23 26.24
N GLU A 233 23.10 20.15 26.63
CA GLU A 233 23.27 19.51 27.94
C GLU A 233 24.68 18.93 28.12
N ALA A 234 25.17 18.19 27.14
CA ALA A 234 26.52 17.62 27.17
C ALA A 234 27.58 18.72 27.26
N ARG A 235 27.43 19.86 26.56
CA ARG A 235 28.34 21.02 26.68
C ARG A 235 28.36 21.60 28.09
N ARG A 236 27.23 21.61 28.81
CA ARG A 236 27.16 22.06 30.22
C ARG A 236 27.84 21.07 31.16
N LEU A 237 27.65 19.78 30.93
CA LEU A 237 28.21 18.71 31.77
C LEU A 237 29.69 18.46 31.48
N HIS A 238 30.17 18.69 30.26
CA HIS A 238 31.51 18.36 29.78
C HIS A 238 32.66 18.76 30.73
N ARG A 239 32.53 19.89 31.45
CA ARG A 239 33.55 20.33 32.42
C ARG A 239 33.43 19.67 33.79
N ARG A 240 32.22 19.32 34.22
CA ARG A 240 31.92 18.81 35.57
C ARG A 240 31.90 17.28 35.60
N ASP A 241 31.29 16.69 34.59
CA ASP A 241 31.14 15.24 34.40
C ASP A 241 31.32 14.88 32.92
N PRO A 242 32.58 14.70 32.48
CA PRO A 242 32.89 14.31 31.11
C PRO A 242 32.39 12.90 30.75
N ASN A 243 32.25 11.99 31.73
CA ASN A 243 31.73 10.63 31.49
C ASN A 243 30.27 10.72 31.08
N ARG A 244 29.46 11.44 31.87
CA ARG A 244 28.03 11.59 31.58
C ARG A 244 27.77 12.31 30.26
N ALA A 245 28.59 13.30 29.92
CA ALA A 245 28.52 13.97 28.62
C ALA A 245 28.81 13.00 27.46
N ALA A 246 29.82 12.13 27.59
CA ALA A 246 30.13 11.12 26.58
C ALA A 246 29.03 10.05 26.45
N GLU A 247 28.39 9.65 27.55
CA GLU A 247 27.24 8.72 27.54
C GLU A 247 26.03 9.30 26.80
N ILE A 248 25.62 10.52 27.14
CA ILE A 248 24.46 11.19 26.51
C ILE A 248 24.65 11.28 25.00
N LEU A 249 25.84 11.73 24.56
CA LEU A 249 26.12 11.89 23.12
C LEU A 249 26.31 10.54 22.41
N GLY A 250 26.88 9.54 23.08
CA GLY A 250 27.07 8.19 22.52
C GLY A 250 25.76 7.44 22.30
N ALA A 251 24.72 7.74 23.08
CA ALA A 251 23.39 7.14 22.94
C ALA A 251 22.56 7.71 21.76
N LEU A 252 22.99 8.82 21.15
CA LEU A 252 22.23 9.48 20.08
C LEU A 252 22.32 8.71 18.76
N ASP A 253 21.17 8.53 18.11
CA ASP A 253 21.13 8.08 16.72
C ASP A 253 21.35 9.27 15.77
N LEU A 254 22.56 9.38 15.22
CA LEU A 254 22.92 10.45 14.28
C LEU A 254 22.53 10.16 12.82
N SER A 255 21.82 9.06 12.56
CA SER A 255 21.42 8.68 11.20
C SER A 255 20.52 9.75 10.56
N GLY A 256 20.91 10.22 9.37
CA GLY A 256 20.17 11.23 8.60
C GLY A 256 20.27 12.67 9.13
N MET A 257 21.11 12.95 10.13
CA MET A 257 21.29 14.30 10.67
C MET A 257 22.14 15.21 9.75
N PRO A 258 21.95 16.55 9.81
CA PRO A 258 22.78 17.49 9.07
C PRO A 258 24.27 17.35 9.43
N PHE A 259 25.14 17.37 8.42
CA PHE A 259 26.58 17.15 8.60
C PHE A 259 27.23 18.10 9.63
N ALA A 260 26.82 19.37 9.64
CA ALA A 260 27.32 20.35 10.61
C ALA A 260 27.02 19.93 12.06
N LEU A 261 25.78 19.50 12.34
CA LEU A 261 25.36 19.03 13.66
C LEU A 261 26.10 17.74 14.06
N VAL A 262 26.23 16.78 13.14
CA VAL A 262 26.98 15.54 13.38
C VAL A 262 28.43 15.85 13.76
N ARG A 263 29.07 16.80 13.06
CA ARG A 263 30.44 17.22 13.35
C ARG A 263 30.56 17.85 14.73
N GLU A 264 29.61 18.71 15.11
CA GLU A 264 29.59 19.34 16.43
C GLU A 264 29.38 18.34 17.57
N VAL A 265 28.43 17.43 17.42
CA VAL A 265 28.16 16.36 18.38
C VAL A 265 29.39 15.47 18.53
N TYR A 266 29.96 15.02 17.41
CA TYR A 266 31.14 14.18 17.41
C TYR A 266 32.35 14.85 18.05
N GLY A 267 32.58 16.14 17.76
CA GLY A 267 33.66 16.91 18.38
C GLY A 267 33.48 17.03 19.90
N CYS A 268 32.28 17.39 20.37
CA CYS A 268 31.98 17.50 21.79
C CYS A 268 32.10 16.15 22.52
N TRP A 269 31.68 15.06 21.87
CA TRP A 269 31.83 13.69 22.38
C TRP A 269 33.31 13.32 22.52
N LEU A 270 34.11 13.52 21.47
CA LEU A 270 35.53 13.20 21.47
C LEU A 270 36.29 14.00 22.52
N ASP A 271 36.02 15.30 22.64
CA ASP A 271 36.63 16.14 23.67
C ASP A 271 36.24 15.68 25.07
N SER A 272 34.99 15.24 25.27
CA SER A 272 34.55 14.67 26.56
C SER A 272 35.33 13.40 26.88
N CYS A 273 35.55 12.52 25.90
CA CYS A 273 36.36 11.32 26.07
C CYS A 273 37.84 11.64 26.36
N ARG A 274 38.44 12.66 25.73
CA ARG A 274 39.82 13.08 26.02
C ARG A 274 40.00 13.53 27.48
N ARG A 275 39.01 14.24 28.02
CA ARG A 275 39.00 14.68 29.42
C ARG A 275 38.96 13.55 30.45
N LEU A 276 38.59 12.35 30.04
CA LEU A 276 38.59 11.16 30.92
C LEU A 276 40.01 10.70 31.26
N ARG A 277 41.03 11.13 30.51
CA ARG A 277 42.44 10.80 30.72
C ARG A 277 42.69 9.30 30.93
N LEU A 278 42.00 8.50 30.10
CA LEU A 278 42.09 7.05 30.14
C LEU A 278 43.46 6.61 29.63
N GLU A 279 44.20 5.87 30.45
CA GLU A 279 45.53 5.38 30.10
C GLU A 279 45.48 4.37 28.94
N GLY A 280 46.40 4.51 28.00
CA GLY A 280 46.48 3.62 26.82
C GLY A 280 45.26 3.70 25.89
N ALA A 281 44.39 4.71 26.05
CA ALA A 281 43.17 4.80 25.27
C ALA A 281 43.45 5.04 23.78
N VAL A 282 42.64 4.38 22.95
CA VAL A 282 42.72 4.44 21.50
C VAL A 282 41.37 4.89 20.94
N HIS A 283 41.43 5.85 20.02
CA HIS A 283 40.30 6.31 19.25
C HIS A 283 40.26 5.62 17.88
N TYR A 284 39.14 4.96 17.58
CA TYR A 284 38.85 4.35 16.30
C TYR A 284 37.73 5.13 15.59
N SER A 285 37.96 5.57 14.36
CA SER A 285 36.95 6.24 13.53
C SER A 285 36.92 5.64 12.12
N PRO A 286 35.90 4.82 11.80
CA PRO A 286 35.78 4.20 10.49
C PRO A 286 35.14 5.11 9.43
N ALA A 287 34.40 6.13 9.85
CA ALA A 287 33.71 7.07 8.97
C ALA A 287 33.38 8.36 9.72
N THR A 288 33.09 9.43 8.99
CA THR A 288 32.74 10.72 9.59
C THR A 288 31.51 10.61 10.50
N GLY A 289 31.62 11.15 11.72
CA GLY A 289 30.54 11.08 12.71
C GLY A 289 30.37 9.71 13.39
N LYS A 290 31.26 8.76 13.10
CA LYS A 290 31.27 7.43 13.74
C LYS A 290 32.61 7.21 14.42
N GLY A 291 32.57 6.75 15.66
CA GLY A 291 33.79 6.45 16.39
C GLY A 291 33.57 5.67 17.67
N ALA A 292 34.66 5.11 18.17
CA ALA A 292 34.73 4.47 19.47
C ALA A 292 36.02 4.84 20.17
N VAL A 293 35.95 4.99 21.49
CA VAL A 293 37.10 5.09 22.38
C VAL A 293 37.20 3.77 23.13
N LEU A 294 38.38 3.16 23.05
CA LEU A 294 38.67 1.88 23.65
C LEU A 294 39.89 1.97 24.56
N VAL A 295 39.93 1.13 25.59
CA VAL A 295 41.06 0.99 26.52
C VAL A 295 41.57 -0.46 26.53
N PRO A 296 42.84 -0.71 26.90
CA PRO A 296 43.33 -2.07 27.14
C PRO A 296 42.46 -2.80 28.16
N ASP A 297 42.13 -4.07 27.90
CA ASP A 297 41.37 -4.91 28.81
C ASP A 297 42.30 -5.43 29.93
N GLU A 298 41.95 -5.19 31.19
CA GLU A 298 42.80 -5.51 32.37
C GLU A 298 43.16 -7.00 32.53
N GLY A 299 42.51 -7.90 31.77
CA GLY A 299 42.82 -9.33 31.74
C GLY A 299 43.44 -9.84 30.43
N ASN A 300 43.58 -9.00 29.39
CA ASN A 300 44.15 -9.41 28.12
C ASN A 300 44.63 -8.20 27.30
N GLU A 301 45.93 -7.90 27.37
CA GLU A 301 46.56 -6.77 26.67
C GLU A 301 46.38 -6.79 25.13
N THR A 302 46.04 -7.94 24.54
CA THR A 302 45.78 -8.05 23.09
C THR A 302 44.36 -7.62 22.69
N ARG A 303 43.50 -7.35 23.68
CA ARG A 303 42.10 -6.95 23.50
C ARG A 303 41.86 -5.55 24.02
N LEU A 304 41.01 -4.84 23.29
CA LEU A 304 40.57 -3.49 23.62
C LEU A 304 39.09 -3.54 24.00
N LYS A 305 38.74 -2.87 25.09
CA LYS A 305 37.39 -2.76 25.64
C LYS A 305 36.81 -1.39 25.29
N VAL A 306 35.61 -1.36 24.71
CA VAL A 306 34.91 -0.11 24.38
C VAL A 306 34.48 0.60 25.66
N VAL A 307 34.84 1.86 25.79
CA VAL A 307 34.39 2.75 26.88
C VAL A 307 33.20 3.56 26.41
N SER A 308 33.30 4.15 25.22
CA SER A 308 32.21 4.92 24.61
C SER A 308 32.24 4.75 23.10
N ALA A 309 31.07 4.77 22.47
CA ALA A 309 30.93 4.70 21.02
C ALA A 309 29.81 5.63 20.57
N ILE A 310 29.95 6.15 19.37
CA ILE A 310 28.96 7.04 18.73
C ILE A 310 28.77 6.61 17.27
N GLY A 311 27.50 6.52 16.84
CA GLY A 311 27.15 6.18 15.45
C GLY A 311 27.54 4.77 14.98
N LEU A 312 27.95 3.88 15.89
CA LEU A 312 28.33 2.49 15.61
C LEU A 312 27.29 1.53 16.18
N SER A 313 26.43 0.98 15.31
CA SER A 313 25.38 0.06 15.74
C SER A 313 25.97 -1.21 16.38
N GLY A 314 25.49 -1.53 17.59
CA GLY A 314 25.91 -2.70 18.35
C GLY A 314 27.24 -2.55 19.10
N TRP A 315 27.94 -1.42 18.98
CA TRP A 315 29.12 -1.13 19.79
C TRP A 315 28.67 -0.50 21.10
N LYS A 316 28.62 -1.31 22.15
CA LYS A 316 28.23 -0.89 23.50
C LYS A 316 29.47 -0.83 24.39
N ALA A 317 29.38 -0.08 25.48
CA ALA A 317 30.36 -0.14 26.56
C ALA A 317 30.62 -1.60 26.97
N ASP A 318 31.85 -1.89 27.37
CA ASP A 318 32.35 -3.22 27.76
C ASP A 318 32.49 -4.26 26.65
N ARG A 319 32.09 -3.95 25.41
CA ARG A 319 32.33 -4.85 24.28
C ARG A 319 33.83 -4.90 23.95
N ARG A 320 34.35 -6.11 23.72
CA ARG A 320 35.78 -6.37 23.50
C ARG A 320 36.09 -6.68 22.04
N PHE A 321 37.19 -6.14 21.54
CA PHE A 321 37.69 -6.34 20.18
C PHE A 321 39.18 -6.68 20.22
N ALA A 322 39.64 -7.50 19.26
CA ALA A 322 41.08 -7.74 19.10
C ALA A 322 41.75 -6.50 18.53
N ALA A 323 42.89 -6.07 19.09
CA ALA A 323 43.60 -4.87 18.64
C ALA A 323 43.93 -4.91 17.13
N LYS A 324 44.29 -6.09 16.61
CA LYS A 324 44.59 -6.31 15.18
C LYS A 324 43.40 -6.09 14.24
N ALA A 325 42.16 -6.17 14.73
CA ALA A 325 40.96 -5.98 13.92
C ALA A 325 40.62 -4.49 13.72
N LEU A 326 41.16 -3.59 14.54
CA LEU A 326 40.88 -2.16 14.54
C LEU A 326 41.92 -1.39 13.74
N ARG A 327 41.99 -1.64 12.42
CA ARG A 327 42.95 -0.94 11.53
C ARG A 327 42.68 0.57 11.53
N GLY A 328 43.73 1.35 11.71
CA GLY A 328 43.66 2.82 11.70
C GLY A 328 43.23 3.46 13.02
N ALA A 329 43.11 2.68 14.10
CA ALA A 329 42.91 3.22 15.44
C ALA A 329 44.15 4.03 15.87
N ARG A 330 43.93 5.22 16.46
CA ARG A 330 44.98 6.17 16.84
C ARG A 330 44.96 6.42 18.33
N PRO A 331 46.10 6.72 18.99
CA PRO A 331 46.11 7.11 20.38
C PRO A 331 45.13 8.26 20.64
N LEU A 332 44.35 8.16 21.72
CA LEU A 332 43.51 9.25 22.18
C LEU A 332 44.42 10.29 22.84
N ALA A 333 44.85 11.29 22.06
CA ALA A 333 45.65 12.39 22.58
C ALA A 333 44.84 13.17 23.63
N ALA A 334 45.48 13.51 24.75
CA ALA A 334 44.92 14.30 25.85
C ALA A 334 44.59 15.73 25.43
#